data_AF-A0A9D7HYI3-F1
#
_entry.id   AF-A0A9D7HYI3-F1
#
_cell.length_a   1.000
_cell.length_b   1.000
_cell.length_c   1.000
_cell.angle_alpha   90.00
_cell.angle_beta   90.00
_cell.angle_gamma   90.00
#
_symmetry.space_group_name_H-M   'P 1'
#
loop_
_entity.id
_entity.type
_entity.pdbx_description
1 polymer ?
#
loop_
_entity_poly.entity_id
_entity_poly.type
_entity_poly.pdbx_seq_one_letter_code
_entity_poly.pdbx_strand_id
1 'polypeptide(L)'
;MGKNIQDKYIYYQNQAQAGTLSEADSEKASQELKKMDDQMKARQKQLDQDYFDLRTRKETDIKTKIEEFCKEFNKDYDYNYIVSYEQGLFFYKDTAYNITKELIRGLNEKYKSFKKD
;
A
#
# COMPACT_ATOMS: atom_id res chain seq x y z
N MET A 1 13.95 14.02 2.06
CA MET A 1 13.40 15.28 1.49
C MET A 1 12.59 16.09 2.51
N GLY A 2 11.74 15.50 3.35
CA GLY A 2 10.98 16.25 4.37
C GLY A 2 11.81 17.00 5.42
N LYS A 3 12.93 16.42 5.90
CA LYS A 3 13.85 17.07 6.85
C LYS A 3 14.38 18.42 6.36
N ASN A 4 14.87 18.48 5.12
CA ASN A 4 15.42 19.72 4.54
C ASN A 4 14.41 20.87 4.44
N ILE A 5 13.11 20.57 4.28
CA ILE A 5 12.06 21.60 4.19
C ILE A 5 11.74 22.15 5.58
N GLN A 6 11.67 21.27 6.56
CA GLN A 6 11.44 21.63 7.96
C GLN A 6 12.61 22.46 8.50
N ASP A 7 13.85 22.08 8.17
CA ASP A 7 15.06 22.81 8.55
C ASP A 7 15.11 24.22 7.92
N LYS A 8 14.72 24.34 6.64
CA LYS A 8 14.62 25.65 5.96
C LYS A 8 13.53 26.55 6.54
N TYR A 9 12.37 25.98 6.88
CA TYR A 9 11.31 26.73 7.55
C TYR A 9 11.78 27.31 8.89
N ILE A 10 12.46 26.50 9.71
CA ILE A 10 13.04 26.92 10.99
C ILE A 10 14.12 28.00 10.78
N TYR A 11 14.96 27.84 9.76
CA TYR A 11 15.98 28.83 9.41
C TYR A 11 15.39 30.21 9.11
N TYR A 12 14.34 30.28 8.28
CA TYR A 12 13.68 31.55 7.95
C TYR A 12 12.92 32.12 9.15
N GLN A 13 12.29 31.28 9.97
CA GLN A 13 11.63 31.72 11.21
C GLN A 13 12.63 32.36 12.18
N ASN A 14 13.81 31.75 12.36
CA ASN A 14 14.86 32.27 13.24
C ASN A 14 15.45 33.59 12.71
N GLN A 15 15.71 33.68 11.40
CA GLN A 15 16.18 34.92 10.77
C GLN A 15 15.16 36.06 10.93
N ALA A 16 13.85 35.76 10.83
CA ALA A 16 12.80 36.76 10.98
C ALA A 16 12.71 37.26 12.43
N GLN A 17 12.84 36.35 13.40
CA GLN A 17 12.89 36.70 14.83
C GLN A 17 14.15 37.49 15.21
N ALA A 18 15.27 37.22 14.54
CA ALA A 18 16.53 37.94 14.74
C ALA A 18 16.56 39.35 14.12
N GLY A 19 15.55 39.72 13.32
CA GLY A 19 15.49 41.04 12.66
C GLY A 19 16.53 41.23 11.56
N THR A 20 17.14 40.16 11.06
CA THR A 20 18.24 40.19 10.07
C THR A 20 17.76 40.05 8.62
N LEU A 21 16.46 39.84 8.39
CA LEU A 21 15.86 39.72 7.06
C LEU A 21 15.57 41.08 6.43
N SER A 22 16.10 41.32 5.23
CA SER A 22 15.65 42.42 4.38
C SER A 22 14.27 42.15 3.79
N GLU A 23 13.56 43.18 3.34
CA GLU A 23 12.24 43.05 2.70
C GLU A 23 12.28 42.15 1.45
N ALA A 24 13.33 42.28 0.64
CA ALA A 24 13.57 41.44 -0.52
C ALA A 24 13.86 39.97 -0.17
N ASP A 25 14.51 39.73 0.98
CA ASP A 25 14.78 38.37 1.45
C ASP A 25 13.51 37.72 2.03
N SER A 26 12.63 38.51 2.65
CA SER A 26 11.33 38.05 3.16
C SER A 26 10.40 37.60 2.04
N GLU A 27 10.35 38.36 0.95
CA GLU A 27 9.53 38.01 -0.21
C GLU A 27 10.02 36.71 -0.89
N LYS A 28 11.33 36.58 -1.08
CA LYS A 28 11.94 35.34 -1.60
C LYS A 28 11.66 34.13 -0.71
N ALA A 29 11.79 34.29 0.61
CA ALA A 29 11.52 33.23 1.56
C ALA A 29 10.06 32.77 1.49
N SER A 30 9.11 33.70 1.42
CA SER A 30 7.68 33.39 1.28
C SER A 30 7.38 32.60 0.01
N GLN A 31 7.95 33.02 -1.14
CA GLN A 31 7.78 32.33 -2.41
C GLN A 31 8.38 30.92 -2.39
N GLU A 32 9.57 30.76 -1.79
CA GLU A 32 10.23 29.47 -1.66
C GLU A 32 9.44 28.51 -0.76
N LEU A 33 8.94 28.99 0.38
CA LEU A 33 8.11 28.20 1.30
C LEU A 33 6.81 27.75 0.64
N LYS A 34 6.13 28.64 -0.09
CA LYS A 34 4.92 28.29 -0.85
C LYS A 34 5.20 27.19 -1.87
N LYS A 35 6.28 27.34 -2.65
CA LYS A 35 6.68 26.34 -3.64
C LYS A 35 6.99 24.99 -2.99
N MET A 36 7.63 24.99 -1.82
CA MET A 36 7.90 23.77 -1.06
C MET A 36 6.63 23.10 -0.55
N ASP A 37 5.68 23.88 -0.01
CA ASP A 37 4.38 23.37 0.44
C ASP A 37 3.60 22.73 -0.73
N ASP A 38 3.54 23.39 -1.88
CA ASP A 38 2.91 22.87 -3.09
C ASP A 38 3.58 21.56 -3.55
N GLN A 39 4.92 21.51 -3.54
CA GLN A 39 5.68 20.30 -3.87
C GLN A 39 5.43 19.15 -2.87
N MET A 40 5.35 19.45 -1.58
CA MET A 40 5.05 18.46 -0.55
C MET A 40 3.65 17.89 -0.72
N LYS A 41 2.64 18.73 -0.94
CA LYS A 41 1.26 18.31 -1.18
C LYS A 41 1.16 17.43 -2.43
N ALA A 42 1.81 17.84 -3.53
CA ALA A 42 1.85 17.05 -4.76
C ALA A 42 2.53 15.69 -4.53
N ARG A 43 3.65 15.66 -3.80
CA ARG A 43 4.37 14.42 -3.48
C ARG A 43 3.56 13.50 -2.58
N GLN A 44 2.88 14.03 -1.58
CA GLN A 44 2.01 13.26 -0.69
C GLN A 44 0.89 12.59 -1.49
N LYS A 45 0.18 13.36 -2.32
CA LYS A 45 -0.87 12.83 -3.20
C LYS A 45 -0.35 11.72 -4.13
N GLN A 46 0.85 11.90 -4.70
CA GLN A 46 1.45 10.87 -5.54
C GLN A 46 1.75 9.59 -4.75
N LEU A 47 2.31 9.71 -3.55
CA LEU A 47 2.62 8.55 -2.71
C LEU A 47 1.35 7.80 -2.27
N ASP A 48 0.27 8.52 -1.97
CA ASP A 48 -1.01 7.92 -1.62
C ASP A 48 -1.61 7.15 -2.81
N GLN A 49 -1.50 7.71 -4.03
CA GLN A 49 -1.91 7.02 -5.26
C GLN A 49 -1.04 5.79 -5.54
N ASP A 50 0.29 5.91 -5.46
CA ASP A 50 1.22 4.81 -5.70
C ASP A 50 0.98 3.66 -4.69
N TYR A 51 0.69 4.01 -3.43
CA TYR A 51 0.37 3.04 -2.39
C TYR A 51 -0.96 2.33 -2.67
N PHE A 52 -2.00 3.08 -3.05
CA PHE A 52 -3.29 2.51 -3.43
C PHE A 52 -3.16 1.56 -4.63
N ASP A 53 -2.40 1.95 -5.65
CA ASP A 53 -2.17 1.15 -6.85
C ASP A 53 -1.34 -0.10 -6.54
N LEU A 54 -0.33 0.01 -5.67
CA LEU A 54 0.44 -1.14 -5.19
C LEU A 54 -0.45 -2.12 -4.42
N ARG A 55 -1.27 -1.61 -3.48
CA ARG A 55 -2.20 -2.43 -2.70
C ARG A 55 -3.17 -3.17 -3.61
N THR A 56 -3.82 -2.46 -4.53
CA THR A 56 -4.79 -3.04 -5.46
C THR A 56 -4.16 -4.10 -6.36
N ARG A 57 -2.95 -3.85 -6.88
CA ARG A 57 -2.20 -4.83 -7.67
C ARG A 57 -1.84 -6.06 -6.85
N LYS A 58 -1.39 -5.89 -5.61
CA LYS A 58 -1.05 -7.01 -4.71
C LYS A 58 -2.28 -7.84 -4.33
N GLU A 59 -3.41 -7.19 -4.06
CA GLU A 59 -4.68 -7.88 -3.79
C GLU A 59 -5.14 -8.70 -5.01
N THR A 60 -5.08 -8.11 -6.21
CA THR A 60 -5.39 -8.83 -7.46
C THR A 60 -4.44 -10.01 -7.69
N ASP A 61 -3.13 -9.82 -7.55
CA ASP A 61 -2.13 -10.88 -7.72
C ASP A 61 -2.34 -12.04 -6.73
N ILE A 62 -2.64 -11.74 -5.46
CA ILE A 62 -2.98 -12.76 -4.45
C ILE A 62 -4.24 -13.51 -4.86
N LYS A 63 -5.30 -12.80 -5.29
CA LYS A 63 -6.55 -13.44 -5.73
C LYS A 63 -6.32 -14.36 -6.93
N THR A 64 -5.61 -13.90 -7.95
CA THR A 64 -5.28 -14.72 -9.13
C THR A 64 -4.49 -15.97 -8.75
N LYS A 65 -3.49 -15.86 -7.88
CA LYS A 65 -2.72 -17.01 -7.39
C LYS A 65 -3.58 -18.03 -6.65
N ILE A 66 -4.54 -17.57 -5.84
CA ILE A 66 -5.49 -18.44 -5.16
C ILE A 66 -6.40 -19.13 -6.19
N GLU A 67 -6.96 -18.39 -7.16
CA GLU A 67 -7.83 -18.95 -8.20
C GLU A 67 -7.11 -20.00 -9.06
N GLU A 68 -5.88 -19.72 -9.50
CA GLU A 68 -5.04 -20.65 -10.23
C GLU A 68 -4.74 -21.91 -9.42
N PHE A 69 -4.40 -21.74 -8.13
CA PHE A 69 -4.15 -22.86 -7.24
C PHE A 69 -5.42 -23.70 -7.01
N CYS A 70 -6.59 -23.07 -6.84
CA CYS A 70 -7.86 -23.78 -6.72
C CYS A 70 -8.15 -24.63 -7.97
N LYS A 71 -7.86 -24.12 -9.18
CA LYS A 71 -8.01 -24.89 -10.44
C LYS A 71 -7.09 -26.11 -10.49
N GLU A 72 -5.86 -25.97 -10.01
CA GLU A 72 -4.89 -27.07 -9.95
C GLU A 72 -5.30 -28.11 -8.90
N PHE A 73 -5.58 -27.65 -7.68
CA PHE A 73 -6.04 -28.47 -6.57
C PHE A 73 -7.28 -29.28 -6.95
N ASN A 74 -8.25 -28.66 -7.64
CA ASN A 74 -9.52 -29.31 -7.97
C ASN A 74 -9.41 -30.48 -8.96
N LYS A 75 -8.25 -30.67 -9.63
CA LYS A 75 -8.04 -31.82 -10.52
C LYS A 75 -8.11 -33.16 -9.80
N ASP A 76 -7.87 -33.16 -8.48
CA ASP A 76 -7.82 -34.37 -7.66
C ASP A 76 -9.06 -34.54 -6.75
N TYR A 77 -9.97 -33.56 -6.70
CA TYR A 77 -11.06 -33.51 -5.70
C TYR A 77 -12.47 -33.23 -6.25
N ASP A 78 -12.63 -33.09 -7.57
CA ASP A 78 -13.92 -33.05 -8.30
C ASP A 78 -14.97 -32.04 -7.75
N TYR A 79 -14.56 -30.94 -7.13
CA TYR A 79 -15.50 -29.89 -6.71
C TYR A 79 -16.09 -29.19 -7.93
N ASN A 80 -17.42 -29.02 -7.96
CA ASN A 80 -18.06 -28.17 -8.97
C ASN A 80 -17.83 -26.68 -8.71
N TYR A 81 -17.67 -26.29 -7.44
CA TYR A 81 -17.45 -24.91 -7.02
C TYR A 81 -16.52 -24.84 -5.81
N ILE A 82 -15.58 -23.91 -5.84
CA ILE A 82 -14.78 -23.49 -4.67
C ILE A 82 -15.09 -22.02 -4.43
N VAL A 83 -15.64 -21.71 -3.25
CA VAL A 83 -16.16 -20.37 -2.93
C VAL A 83 -15.38 -19.78 -1.76
N SER A 84 -14.93 -18.54 -1.89
CA SER A 84 -14.34 -17.80 -0.78
C SER A 84 -15.38 -17.56 0.30
N TYR A 85 -15.00 -17.77 1.56
CA TYR A 85 -15.90 -17.47 2.66
C TYR A 85 -15.91 -15.96 2.93
N GLU A 86 -17.06 -15.34 2.69
CA GLU A 86 -17.34 -13.94 3.04
C GLU A 86 -18.44 -13.89 4.10
N GLN A 87 -18.32 -12.96 5.06
CA GLN A 87 -19.36 -12.77 6.06
C GLN A 87 -20.66 -12.34 5.38
N GLY A 88 -21.77 -13.01 5.73
CA GLY A 88 -23.09 -12.75 5.14
C GLY A 88 -23.39 -13.50 3.84
N LEU A 89 -22.41 -14.19 3.23
CA LEU A 89 -22.66 -15.01 2.03
C LEU A 89 -23.46 -16.27 2.34
N PHE A 90 -23.16 -16.90 3.49
CA PHE A 90 -23.85 -18.10 3.95
C PHE A 90 -24.46 -17.86 5.34
N PHE A 91 -25.74 -18.17 5.49
CA PHE A 91 -26.41 -18.18 6.82
C PHE A 91 -25.93 -19.34 7.69
N TYR A 92 -25.61 -20.48 7.07
CA TYR A 92 -25.08 -21.67 7.71
C TYR A 92 -24.14 -22.41 6.74
N LYS A 93 -23.05 -22.96 7.28
CA LYS A 93 -22.17 -23.88 6.56
C LYS A 93 -21.65 -24.93 7.54
N ASP A 94 -21.66 -26.19 7.14
CA ASP A 94 -20.95 -27.22 7.88
C ASP A 94 -19.42 -27.13 7.62
N THR A 95 -18.66 -27.98 8.30
CA THR A 95 -17.19 -28.05 8.14
C THR A 95 -16.73 -29.17 7.24
N ALA A 96 -17.62 -30.04 6.73
CA ALA A 96 -17.24 -31.24 6.01
C ALA A 96 -16.54 -30.93 4.67
N TYR A 97 -16.92 -29.82 4.03
CA TYR A 97 -16.34 -29.35 2.77
C TYR A 97 -15.40 -28.14 2.94
N ASN A 98 -14.93 -27.89 4.17
CA ASN A 98 -14.01 -26.79 4.43
C ASN A 98 -12.58 -27.19 4.06
N ILE A 99 -12.18 -26.88 2.83
CA ILE A 99 -10.83 -27.15 2.28
C ILE A 99 -9.77 -26.08 2.63
N THR A 100 -10.08 -25.12 3.52
CA THR A 100 -9.20 -23.97 3.79
C THR A 100 -7.81 -24.41 4.27
N LYS A 101 -7.73 -25.46 5.09
CA LYS A 101 -6.46 -25.92 5.66
C LYS A 101 -5.57 -26.54 4.58
N GLU A 102 -6.16 -27.35 3.73
CA GLU A 102 -5.53 -28.04 2.61
C GLU A 102 -5.03 -27.03 1.58
N LEU A 103 -5.85 -26.02 1.25
CA LEU A 103 -5.45 -24.92 0.37
C LEU A 103 -4.28 -24.12 0.95
N ILE A 104 -4.32 -23.73 2.23
CA ILE A 104 -3.22 -22.99 2.88
C ILE A 104 -1.93 -23.82 2.85
N ARG A 105 -2.00 -25.11 3.16
CA ARG A 105 -0.83 -26.00 3.12
C ARG A 105 -0.24 -26.06 1.70
N GLY A 106 -1.08 -26.35 0.70
CA GLY A 106 -0.62 -26.49 -0.68
C GLY A 106 -0.09 -25.18 -1.28
N LEU A 107 -0.72 -24.04 -0.97
CA LEU A 107 -0.19 -22.72 -1.34
C LEU A 107 1.18 -22.47 -0.70
N ASN A 108 1.33 -22.72 0.60
CA ASN A 108 2.61 -22.54 1.29
C ASN A 108 3.70 -23.47 0.74
N GLU A 109 3.36 -24.69 0.34
CA GLU A 109 4.29 -25.62 -0.30
C GLU A 109 4.68 -25.15 -1.70
N LYS A 110 3.71 -24.75 -2.53
CA LYS A 110 3.93 -24.23 -3.88
C LYS A 110 4.79 -22.96 -3.89
N TYR A 111 4.59 -22.07 -2.92
CA TYR A 111 5.30 -20.79 -2.84
C TYR A 111 6.46 -20.78 -1.84
N LYS A 112 6.77 -21.91 -1.17
CA LYS A 112 7.95 -22.05 -0.29
C LYS A 112 9.27 -21.83 -1.06
N SER A 113 9.31 -22.20 -2.34
CA SER A 113 10.45 -21.99 -3.25
C SER A 113 10.58 -20.56 -3.77
N PHE A 114 9.55 -19.72 -3.62
CA PHE A 114 9.61 -18.30 -3.98
C PHE A 114 10.28 -17.42 -2.91
N LYS A 115 10.61 -17.99 -1.73
CA LYS A 115 11.53 -17.38 -0.77
C LYS A 115 12.97 -17.75 -1.11
N LYS A 116 13.48 -17.18 -2.21
CA LYS A 116 14.92 -16.97 -2.42
C LYS A 116 15.07 -15.93 -3.52
N ASP A 117 14.95 -14.68 -3.12
CA ASP A 117 15.67 -13.51 -3.63
C ASP A 117 15.56 -12.38 -2.60
#